data_AF-A0A3S4U9G8-F1
#
_entry.id   AF-A0A3S4U9G8-F1
#
_cell.length_a   1.000
_cell.length_b   1.000
_cell.length_c   1.000
_cell.angle_alpha   90.00
_cell.angle_beta   90.00
_cell.angle_gamma   90.00
#
_symmetry.space_group_name_H-M   'P 1'
#
loop_
_entity.id
_entity.type
_entity.pdbx_description
1 polymer ?
#
loop_
_entity_poly.entity_id
_entity_poly.type
_entity_poly.pdbx_seq_one_letter_code
_entity_poly.pdbx_strand_id
1 'polypeptide(L)'
;MADTTFGQAALNEITGKKWWIGRPIERPSSRPLRLEHGDLGSQLVNWPQEHIVKCLVFYHPKDAPEMKAEQDESLKQIYQTCCKTGHEFLLEVILPHDMEQDEKYYAEMLTHFYQLGIKPDWWKLPGLSSSEWDKISELIQKMISIAEVF
;
A
#
# COMPACT_ATOMS: atom_id res chain seq x y z
N MET A 1 -13.38 -3.89 -4.11
CA MET A 1 -12.19 -4.76 -3.95
C MET A 1 -12.60 -6.16 -4.33
N ALA A 2 -11.88 -6.79 -5.25
CA ALA A 2 -12.12 -8.17 -5.67
C ALA A 2 -10.76 -8.83 -5.90
N ASP A 3 -10.55 -10.02 -5.36
CA ASP A 3 -9.30 -10.77 -5.52
C ASP A 3 -9.34 -11.69 -6.76
N THR A 4 -8.17 -12.19 -7.14
CA THR A 4 -8.02 -13.10 -8.29
C THR A 4 -8.59 -14.49 -8.00
N THR A 5 -8.55 -14.92 -6.74
CA THR A 5 -8.89 -16.28 -6.29
C THR A 5 -10.40 -16.56 -6.35
N PHE A 6 -11.23 -15.56 -6.04
CA PHE A 6 -12.70 -15.66 -5.96
C PHE A 6 -13.42 -14.63 -6.84
N GLY A 7 -12.72 -13.59 -7.31
CA GLY A 7 -13.33 -12.45 -8.00
C GLY A 7 -13.12 -12.40 -9.52
N GLN A 8 -12.42 -13.35 -10.15
CA GLN A 8 -12.02 -13.23 -11.57
C GLN A 8 -13.20 -13.04 -12.54
N ALA A 9 -14.33 -13.72 -12.31
CA ALA A 9 -15.53 -13.53 -13.13
C ALA A 9 -16.12 -12.11 -12.99
N ALA A 10 -16.17 -11.59 -11.76
CA ALA A 10 -16.61 -10.22 -11.49
C ALA A 10 -15.64 -9.19 -12.08
N LEU A 11 -14.32 -9.43 -11.98
CA LEU A 11 -13.27 -8.60 -12.58
C LEU A 11 -13.43 -8.49 -14.10
N ASN A 12 -13.68 -9.62 -14.78
CA ASN A 12 -13.88 -9.64 -16.23
C ASN A 12 -15.13 -8.86 -16.66
N GLU A 13 -16.20 -8.91 -15.86
CA GLU A 13 -17.47 -8.25 -16.19
C GLU A 13 -17.40 -6.72 -16.03
N ILE A 14 -16.55 -6.22 -15.14
CA ILE A 14 -16.46 -4.78 -14.82
C ILE A 14 -15.30 -4.06 -15.52
N THR A 15 -14.32 -4.81 -16.05
CA THR A 15 -13.20 -4.23 -16.83
C THR A 15 -13.73 -3.50 -18.07
N GLY A 16 -13.21 -2.31 -18.35
CA GLY A 16 -13.66 -1.43 -19.44
C GLY A 16 -14.93 -0.62 -19.15
N LYS A 17 -15.54 -0.77 -17.96
CA LYS A 17 -16.71 0.03 -17.52
C LYS A 17 -16.34 1.29 -16.73
N LYS A 18 -15.05 1.65 -16.67
CA LYS A 18 -14.50 2.79 -15.89
C LYS A 18 -14.72 2.69 -14.37
N TRP A 19 -14.79 1.48 -13.83
CA TRP A 19 -14.92 1.26 -12.38
C TRP A 19 -13.53 1.13 -11.75
N TRP A 20 -13.38 1.61 -10.52
CA TRP A 20 -12.11 1.56 -9.77
C TRP A 20 -11.92 0.18 -9.13
N ILE A 21 -10.88 -0.55 -9.54
CA ILE A 21 -10.66 -1.94 -9.14
C ILE A 21 -9.33 -2.07 -8.41
N GLY A 22 -9.38 -2.15 -7.08
CA GLY A 22 -8.24 -2.57 -6.26
C GLY A 22 -8.17 -4.10 -6.15
N ARG A 23 -7.07 -4.71 -6.61
CA ARG A 23 -6.77 -6.14 -6.51
C ARG A 23 -5.73 -6.38 -5.42
N PRO A 24 -6.06 -7.11 -4.33
CA PRO A 24 -5.10 -7.44 -3.29
C PRO A 24 -3.99 -8.33 -3.84
N ILE A 25 -2.76 -8.11 -3.37
CA ILE A 25 -1.60 -8.95 -3.69
C ILE A 25 -1.03 -9.64 -2.45
N GLU A 26 -1.38 -9.16 -1.26
CA GLU A 26 -0.90 -9.71 0.00
C GLU A 26 -1.61 -11.02 0.35
N ARG A 27 -0.88 -11.95 0.96
CA ARG A 27 -1.48 -13.09 1.65
C ARG A 27 -2.30 -12.54 2.83
N PRO A 28 -3.57 -12.94 2.97
CA PRO A 28 -4.43 -12.45 4.05
C PRO A 28 -3.81 -12.64 5.42
N SER A 29 -3.89 -11.58 6.24
CA SER A 29 -3.41 -11.56 7.64
C SER A 29 -1.90 -11.87 7.81
N SER A 30 -1.09 -11.75 6.76
CA SER A 30 0.35 -12.00 6.86
C SER A 30 1.09 -10.87 7.60
N ARG A 31 1.92 -11.28 8.57
CA ARG A 31 2.90 -10.43 9.26
C ARG A 31 4.08 -11.33 9.66
N PRO A 32 5.30 -11.17 9.09
CA PRO A 32 5.66 -10.14 8.11
C PRO A 32 4.88 -10.28 6.79
N LEU A 33 4.85 -9.20 5.99
CA LEU A 33 4.14 -9.15 4.71
C LEU A 33 4.59 -10.27 3.80
N ARG A 34 3.63 -10.98 3.22
CA ARG A 34 3.86 -12.00 2.18
C ARG A 34 2.92 -11.74 1.03
N LEU A 35 3.37 -12.02 -0.19
CA LEU A 35 2.49 -12.01 -1.35
C LEU A 35 1.74 -13.34 -1.46
N GLU A 36 0.48 -13.29 -1.89
CA GLU A 36 -0.36 -14.48 -2.05
C GLU A 36 0.12 -15.35 -3.22
N HIS A 37 0.60 -14.70 -4.28
CA HIS A 37 1.02 -15.33 -5.52
C HIS A 37 2.43 -14.84 -5.85
N GLY A 38 3.31 -15.76 -6.23
CA GLY A 38 4.78 -15.63 -6.30
C GLY A 38 5.36 -14.29 -6.78
N ASP A 39 6.00 -14.29 -7.94
CA ASP A 39 6.64 -13.07 -8.46
C ASP A 39 5.58 -12.04 -8.90
N LEU A 40 5.60 -10.85 -8.30
CA LEU A 40 4.63 -9.79 -8.60
C LEU A 40 4.78 -9.28 -10.03
N GLY A 41 6.01 -9.07 -10.50
CA GLY A 41 6.28 -8.51 -11.82
C GLY A 41 5.66 -9.36 -12.94
N SER A 42 5.85 -10.68 -12.87
CA SER A 42 5.29 -11.64 -13.82
C SER A 42 3.76 -11.65 -13.84
N GLN A 43 3.12 -11.35 -12.71
CA GLN A 43 1.67 -11.25 -12.63
C GLN A 43 1.17 -9.97 -13.29
N LEU A 44 1.79 -8.82 -12.97
CA LEU A 44 1.36 -7.51 -13.45
C LEU A 44 1.48 -7.36 -14.97
N VAL A 45 2.37 -8.09 -15.64
CA VAL A 45 2.45 -8.12 -17.11
C VAL A 45 1.10 -8.46 -17.76
N ASN A 46 0.28 -9.28 -17.11
CA ASN A 46 -1.01 -9.72 -17.63
C ASN A 46 -2.20 -8.96 -17.02
N TRP A 47 -1.96 -7.97 -16.16
CA TRP A 47 -3.01 -7.16 -15.57
C TRP A 47 -3.41 -6.03 -16.52
N PRO A 48 -4.72 -5.71 -16.62
CA PRO A 48 -5.15 -4.45 -17.20
C PRO A 48 -4.57 -3.26 -16.43
N GLN A 49 -4.11 -2.23 -17.14
CA GLN A 49 -3.52 -1.03 -16.54
C GLN A 49 -4.49 -0.26 -15.62
N GLU A 50 -5.80 -0.40 -15.84
CA GLU A 50 -6.83 0.19 -15.00
C GLU A 50 -7.05 -0.55 -13.65
N HIS A 51 -6.37 -1.69 -13.43
CA HIS A 51 -6.42 -2.42 -12.16
C HIS A 51 -5.32 -1.90 -11.24
N ILE A 52 -5.72 -1.56 -10.02
CA ILE A 52 -4.85 -1.00 -9.00
C ILE A 52 -4.30 -2.12 -8.13
N VAL A 53 -2.98 -2.12 -7.96
CA VAL A 53 -2.31 -3.03 -7.04
C VAL A 53 -2.63 -2.56 -5.63
N LYS A 54 -3.38 -3.37 -4.88
CA LYS A 54 -3.66 -3.10 -3.48
C LYS A 54 -2.77 -3.98 -2.60
N CYS A 55 -2.10 -3.39 -1.63
CA CYS A 55 -1.35 -4.12 -0.60
C CYS A 55 -1.79 -3.65 0.78
N LEU A 56 -2.17 -4.58 1.65
CA LEU A 56 -2.34 -4.31 3.09
C LEU A 56 -1.09 -4.73 3.84
N VAL A 57 -0.61 -3.86 4.73
CA VAL A 57 0.49 -4.16 5.65
C VAL A 57 0.09 -3.89 7.10
N PHE A 58 0.38 -4.87 7.96
CA PHE A 58 0.38 -4.66 9.41
C PHE A 58 1.74 -4.13 9.85
N TYR A 59 1.85 -2.82 10.05
CA TYR A 59 3.11 -2.12 10.32
C TYR A 59 3.03 -1.34 11.62
N HIS A 60 4.09 -1.34 12.42
CA HIS A 60 4.16 -0.55 13.64
C HIS A 60 5.53 0.14 13.78
N PRO A 61 5.62 1.43 14.16
CA PRO A 61 6.91 2.12 14.35
C PRO A 61 7.84 1.43 15.35
N LYS A 62 7.25 0.74 16.33
CA LYS A 62 7.94 -0.07 17.36
C LYS A 62 8.15 -1.54 16.99
N ASP A 63 7.99 -1.91 15.72
CA ASP A 63 8.39 -3.24 15.26
C ASP A 63 9.86 -3.50 15.59
N ALA A 64 10.20 -4.76 15.88
CA ALA A 64 11.59 -5.16 16.07
C ALA A 64 12.40 -4.79 14.81
N PRO A 65 13.68 -4.37 14.93
CA PRO A 65 14.45 -3.87 13.78
C PRO A 65 14.47 -4.82 12.58
N GLU A 66 14.56 -6.13 12.82
CA GLU A 66 14.55 -7.16 11.77
C GLU A 66 13.20 -7.24 11.04
N MET A 67 12.09 -7.27 11.79
CA MET A 67 10.72 -7.23 11.24
C MET A 67 10.52 -5.96 10.41
N LYS A 68 10.95 -4.81 10.94
CA LYS A 68 10.82 -3.52 10.26
C LYS A 68 11.62 -3.49 8.96
N ALA A 69 12.85 -3.99 8.96
CA ALA A 69 13.69 -4.07 7.77
C ALA A 69 13.08 -4.98 6.69
N GLU A 70 12.55 -6.13 7.08
CA GLU A 70 11.90 -7.07 6.17
C GLU A 70 10.63 -6.48 5.53
N GLN A 71 9.80 -5.79 6.32
CA GLN A 71 8.62 -5.08 5.84
C GLN A 71 9.02 -3.95 4.87
N ASP A 72 10.02 -3.15 5.24
CA ASP A 72 10.53 -2.04 4.43
C ASP A 72 11.06 -2.51 3.07
N GLU A 73 11.80 -3.62 3.05
CA GLU A 73 12.31 -4.22 1.81
C GLU A 73 11.16 -4.71 0.91
N SER A 74 10.19 -5.43 1.48
CA SER A 74 9.04 -5.94 0.75
C SER A 74 8.21 -4.81 0.13
N LEU A 75 7.90 -3.77 0.90
CA LEU A 75 7.12 -2.61 0.41
C LEU A 75 7.87 -1.84 -0.68
N LYS A 76 9.19 -1.68 -0.55
CA LYS A 76 10.03 -1.07 -1.61
C LYS A 76 9.96 -1.87 -2.91
N GLN A 77 10.11 -3.20 -2.84
CA GLN A 77 10.06 -4.06 -4.02
C GLN A 77 8.69 -4.00 -4.71
N ILE A 78 7.61 -4.02 -3.94
CA ILE A 78 6.24 -3.88 -4.46
C ILE A 78 6.07 -2.55 -5.18
N TYR A 79 6.42 -1.44 -4.52
CA TYR A 79 6.28 -0.10 -5.09
C TYR A 79 7.12 0.07 -6.37
N GLN A 80 8.37 -0.38 -6.37
CA GLN A 80 9.23 -0.34 -7.55
C GLN A 80 8.67 -1.17 -8.71
N THR A 81 8.03 -2.31 -8.41
CA THR A 81 7.40 -3.16 -9.42
C THR A 81 6.17 -2.48 -10.02
N CYS A 82 5.35 -1.81 -9.20
CA CYS A 82 4.22 -1.00 -9.69
C CYS A 82 4.72 0.13 -10.61
N CYS A 83 5.74 0.89 -10.18
CA CYS A 83 6.37 1.94 -10.99
C CYS A 83 6.88 1.42 -12.35
N LYS A 84 7.56 0.27 -12.36
CA LYS A 84 8.12 -0.32 -13.59
C LYS A 84 7.05 -0.82 -14.55
N THR A 85 5.89 -1.23 -14.04
CA THR A 85 4.80 -1.81 -14.84
C THR A 85 3.72 -0.80 -15.20
N GLY A 86 3.77 0.41 -14.62
CA GLY A 86 2.82 1.48 -14.88
C GLY A 86 1.51 1.37 -14.11
N HIS A 87 1.39 0.40 -13.19
CA HIS A 87 0.18 0.23 -12.40
C HIS A 87 0.18 1.17 -11.19
N GLU A 88 -0.98 1.78 -10.95
CA GLU A 88 -1.23 2.51 -9.71
C GLU A 88 -1.16 1.58 -8.49
N PHE A 89 -0.64 2.11 -7.38
CA PHE A 89 -0.43 1.41 -6.13
C PHE A 89 -1.26 2.01 -4.99
N LEU A 90 -2.07 1.16 -4.35
CA LEU A 90 -2.77 1.46 -3.10
C LEU A 90 -2.11 0.74 -1.94
N LEU A 91 -1.62 1.50 -0.97
CA LEU A 91 -1.08 0.99 0.28
C LEU A 91 -2.07 1.19 1.42
N GLU A 92 -2.58 0.08 1.94
CA GLU A 92 -3.41 0.03 3.14
C GLU A 92 -2.54 -0.26 4.37
N VAL A 93 -2.53 0.66 5.33
CA VAL A 93 -1.68 0.56 6.54
C VAL A 93 -2.58 0.35 7.74
N ILE A 94 -2.27 -0.68 8.53
CA ILE A 94 -3.01 -1.04 9.74
C ILE A 94 -2.02 -1.30 10.87
N LEU A 95 -2.29 -0.76 12.06
CA LEU A 95 -1.55 -1.14 13.26
C LEU A 95 -1.89 -2.60 13.66
N PRO A 96 -0.90 -3.45 13.95
CA PRO A 96 -1.15 -4.81 14.44
C PRO A 96 -2.01 -4.79 15.71
N HIS A 97 -3.03 -5.65 15.80
CA HIS A 97 -4.01 -5.61 16.91
C HIS A 97 -3.40 -5.89 18.29
N ASP A 98 -2.28 -6.62 18.33
CA ASP A 98 -1.51 -6.97 19.52
C ASP A 98 -0.52 -5.88 19.96
N MET A 99 -0.50 -4.73 19.27
CA MET A 99 0.38 -3.60 19.56
C MET A 99 -0.40 -2.34 19.95
N GLU A 100 0.32 -1.29 20.32
CA GLU A 100 -0.27 -0.02 20.71
C GLU A 100 -1.04 0.63 19.56
N GLN A 101 -2.24 1.15 19.86
CA GLN A 101 -3.17 1.69 18.87
C GLN A 101 -3.20 3.24 18.90
N ASP A 102 -2.03 3.89 18.96
CA ASP A 102 -1.96 5.36 18.90
C ASP A 102 -2.05 5.83 17.44
N GLU A 103 -3.08 6.63 17.14
CA GLU A 103 -3.32 7.20 15.81
C GLU A 103 -2.13 8.04 15.30
N LYS A 104 -1.31 8.61 16.18
CA LYS A 104 -0.13 9.41 15.80
C LYS A 104 0.89 8.59 15.01
N TYR A 105 0.91 7.27 15.19
CA TYR A 105 1.81 6.40 14.45
C TYR A 105 1.57 6.41 12.95
N TYR A 106 0.38 6.77 12.47
CA TYR A 106 0.14 6.84 11.02
C TYR A 106 0.98 7.94 10.36
N ALA A 107 1.11 9.12 10.96
CA ALA A 107 1.98 10.18 10.45
C ALA A 107 3.46 9.77 10.46
N GLU A 108 3.90 9.06 11.50
CA GLU A 108 5.27 8.53 11.61
C GLU A 108 5.56 7.47 10.54
N MET A 109 4.66 6.51 10.36
CA MET A 109 4.78 5.45 9.35
C MET A 109 4.80 6.02 7.94
N LEU A 110 3.89 6.95 7.61
CA LEU A 110 3.87 7.61 6.30
C LEU A 110 5.15 8.40 6.04
N THR A 111 5.64 9.14 7.04
CA THR A 111 6.91 9.87 6.95
C THR A 111 8.07 8.92 6.64
N HIS A 112 8.13 7.78 7.35
CA HIS A 112 9.14 6.75 7.11
C HIS A 112 9.04 6.16 5.70
N PHE A 113 7.83 5.82 5.22
CA PHE A 113 7.63 5.30 3.86
C PHE A 113 8.08 6.30 2.79
N TYR A 114 7.79 7.59 2.97
CA TYR A 114 8.29 8.63 2.07
C TYR A 114 9.82 8.73 2.08
N GLN A 115 10.47 8.60 3.24
CA GLN A 115 11.94 8.57 3.35
C GLN A 115 12.54 7.34 2.65
N LEU A 116 11.82 6.22 2.60
CA LEU A 116 12.19 5.04 1.82
C LEU A 116 11.99 5.21 0.30
N GLY A 117 11.40 6.34 -0.13
CA GLY A 117 11.04 6.60 -1.51
C GLY A 117 9.72 5.94 -1.96
N ILE A 118 8.93 5.41 -1.02
CA ILE A 118 7.63 4.79 -1.30
C ILE A 118 6.58 5.88 -1.34
N LYS A 119 6.00 6.11 -2.52
CA LYS A 119 5.01 7.16 -2.79
C LYS A 119 3.82 6.53 -3.52
N PRO A 120 2.95 5.78 -2.82
CA PRO A 120 1.80 5.15 -3.45
C PRO A 120 0.87 6.21 -4.03
N ASP A 121 0.15 5.86 -5.09
CA ASP A 121 -0.90 6.70 -5.67
C ASP A 121 -2.06 6.88 -4.68
N TRP A 122 -2.29 5.87 -3.83
CA TRP A 122 -3.39 5.87 -2.87
C TRP A 122 -2.96 5.38 -1.48
N TRP A 123 -3.32 6.16 -0.46
CA TRP A 123 -3.27 5.73 0.94
C TRP A 123 -4.64 5.26 1.40
N LYS A 124 -4.70 4.09 2.05
CA LYS A 124 -5.89 3.64 2.78
C LYS A 124 -5.55 3.49 4.27
N LEU A 125 -6.14 4.37 5.08
CA LEU A 125 -5.92 4.47 6.51
C LEU A 125 -7.23 4.17 7.26
N PRO A 126 -7.20 3.76 8.55
CA PRO A 126 -8.43 3.63 9.33
C PRO A 126 -9.09 5.00 9.56
N GLY A 127 -10.27 4.99 10.19
CA GLY A 127 -10.88 6.23 10.66
C GLY A 127 -10.03 6.87 11.76
N LEU A 128 -9.35 7.97 11.43
CA LEU A 128 -8.58 8.78 12.37
C LEU A 128 -9.39 9.99 12.86
N SER A 129 -8.97 10.55 13.99
CA SER A 129 -9.43 11.85 14.45
C SER A 129 -9.10 12.98 13.44
N SER A 130 -9.89 14.05 13.44
CA SER A 130 -9.69 15.19 12.53
C SER A 130 -8.28 15.79 12.66
N SER A 131 -7.77 15.90 13.89
CA SER A 131 -6.43 16.42 14.15
C SER A 131 -5.31 15.57 13.54
N GLU A 132 -5.48 14.25 13.49
CA GLU A 132 -4.50 13.37 12.84
C GLU A 132 -4.65 13.41 11.31
N TRP A 133 -5.86 13.57 10.78
CA TRP A 133 -6.07 13.83 9.36
C TRP A 133 -5.43 15.13 8.88
N ASP A 134 -5.50 16.20 9.67
CA ASP A 134 -4.86 17.48 9.35
C ASP A 134 -3.34 17.30 9.22
N LYS A 135 -2.71 16.62 10.19
CA LYS A 135 -1.27 16.32 10.16
C LYS A 135 -0.86 15.49 8.95
N ILE A 136 -1.64 14.45 8.62
CA ILE A 136 -1.36 13.60 7.45
C ILE A 136 -1.52 14.40 6.16
N SER A 137 -2.53 15.27 6.09
CA SER A 137 -2.75 16.13 4.93
C SER A 137 -1.57 17.09 4.71
N GLU A 138 -1.10 17.75 5.77
CA GLU A 138 0.09 18.60 5.72
C GLU A 138 1.34 17.83 5.30
N LEU A 139 1.53 16.62 5.85
CA LEU A 139 2.63 15.74 5.49
C LEU A 139 2.62 15.40 4.00
N ILE A 140 1.48 14.95 3.48
CA ILE A 140 1.34 14.58 2.06
C ILE A 140 1.63 15.79 1.16
N GLN A 141 1.06 16.96 1.46
CA GLN A 141 1.30 18.19 0.71
C GLN A 141 2.78 18.55 0.66
N LYS A 142 3.45 18.52 1.82
CA LYS A 142 4.89 18.80 1.93
C LYS A 142 5.73 17.85 1.07
N MET A 143 5.38 16.57 1.06
CA MET A 143 6.13 15.54 0.32
C MET A 143 5.90 15.65 -1.21
N ILE A 144 4.70 16.03 -1.64
CA ILE A 144 4.40 16.30 -3.06
C ILE A 144 5.19 17.51 -3.55
N SER A 145 5.18 18.63 -2.80
CA SER A 145 5.90 19.84 -3.19
C SER A 145 7.42 19.65 -3.30
N ILE A 146 8.00 18.69 -2.57
CA ILE A 146 9.43 18.35 -2.70
C ILE A 146 9.69 17.49 -3.94
N ALA A 147 8.73 16.67 -4.37
CA ALA A 147 8.89 15.80 -5.53
C ALA A 147 8.89 16.55 -6.87
N GLU A 148 8.28 17.74 -6.95
CA GLU A 148 8.27 18.59 -8.15
C GLU A 148 9.56 19.42 -8.35
N VAL A 149 10.48 19.39 -7.38
CA VAL A 149 11.73 20.18 -7.39
C VAL A 149 12.93 19.38 -7.93
N PHE A 150 12.75 18.09 -8.24
CA PHE A 150 13.77 17.21 -8.82
C PHE A 150 13.31 16.65 -10.17
#